data_AF-A0A9E2JQN0-F1
#
_entry.id   AF-A0A9E2JQN0-F1
#
_cell.length_a   1.000
_cell.length_b   1.000
_cell.length_c   1.000
_cell.angle_alpha   90.00
_cell.angle_beta   90.00
_cell.angle_gamma   90.00
#
_symmetry.space_group_name_H-M   'P 1'
#
loop_
_entity.id
_entity.type
_entity.pdbx_description
1 polymer ?
#
loop_
_entity_poly.entity_id
_entity_poly.type
_entity_poly.pdbx_seq_one_letter_code
_entity_poly.pdbx_strand_id
1 'polypeptide(L)'
;MMMTDRKMSDDGPLAPWFDAARDDAPLASGDWLARMEAMALAEQPVPRAVSRPVPERRSGWLREALGQLGGWPAMAGLAAACVAGVWLGAVAPSDWTGMGTTDSLISAAEPASAYDYAMLGL
;
A
#
# COMPACT_ATOMS: atom_id res chain seq x y z
N MET A 1 2.92 -19.51 -1.49
CA MET A 1 1.65 -18.86 -1.87
C MET A 1 1.85 -18.35 -3.28
N MET A 2 1.29 -19.05 -4.27
CA MET A 2 1.51 -18.79 -5.69
C MET A 2 0.59 -17.65 -6.12
N MET A 3 1.17 -16.47 -6.38
CA MET A 3 0.43 -15.36 -6.98
C MET A 3 0.17 -15.76 -8.43
N THR A 4 -1.04 -16.20 -8.73
CA THR A 4 -1.42 -16.48 -10.12
C THR A 4 -1.65 -15.14 -10.79
N ASP A 5 -0.70 -14.73 -11.63
CA ASP A 5 -0.93 -13.72 -12.65
C ASP A 5 -2.02 -14.26 -13.56
N ARG A 6 -3.27 -13.86 -13.29
CA ARG A 6 -4.40 -14.23 -14.13
C ARG A 6 -4.27 -13.36 -15.37
N LYS A 7 -3.59 -13.90 -16.39
CA LYS A 7 -3.48 -13.30 -17.73
C LYS A 7 -4.87 -12.81 -18.12
N MET A 8 -5.08 -11.49 -18.06
CA MET A 8 -6.33 -10.87 -18.47
C MET A 8 -6.41 -11.13 -19.97
N SER A 9 -7.14 -12.18 -20.35
CA SER A 9 -7.45 -12.44 -21.75
C SER A 9 -8.21 -11.23 -22.27
N ASP A 10 -7.76 -10.67 -23.39
CA ASP A 10 -8.42 -9.54 -24.04
C ASP A 10 -9.90 -9.83 -24.35
N ASP A 11 -10.32 -11.10 -24.31
CA ASP A 11 -11.70 -11.60 -24.45
C ASP A 11 -12.62 -11.36 -23.23
N GLY A 12 -12.21 -10.50 -22.30
CA GLY A 12 -13.02 -10.15 -21.13
C GLY A 12 -14.30 -9.37 -21.49
N PRO A 13 -15.20 -9.12 -20.53
CA PRO A 13 -16.42 -8.34 -20.76
C PRO A 13 -16.15 -6.90 -21.25
N LEU A 14 -14.92 -6.40 -21.12
CA LEU A 14 -14.48 -5.10 -21.60
C LEU A 14 -13.94 -5.12 -23.04
N ALA A 15 -13.71 -6.30 -23.65
CA ALA A 15 -13.17 -6.45 -25.00
C ALA A 15 -13.87 -5.56 -26.03
N PRO A 16 -15.22 -5.55 -26.11
CA PRO A 16 -15.93 -4.77 -27.13
C PRO A 16 -15.72 -3.26 -26.97
N TRP A 17 -15.48 -2.79 -25.75
CA TRP A 17 -15.22 -1.38 -25.47
C TRP A 17 -13.80 -0.98 -25.89
N PHE A 18 -12.82 -1.87 -25.71
CA PHE A 18 -11.46 -1.64 -26.21
C PHE A 18 -11.37 -1.70 -27.73
N ASP A 19 -12.12 -2.60 -28.37
CA ASP A 19 -12.19 -2.66 -29.83
C ASP A 19 -12.83 -1.40 -30.41
N ALA A 20 -13.95 -0.94 -29.85
CA ALA A 20 -14.57 0.33 -30.25
C ALA A 20 -13.60 1.52 -30.07
N ALA A 21 -12.81 1.54 -29.00
CA ALA A 21 -11.82 2.60 -28.77
C ALA A 21 -10.62 2.56 -29.74
N ARG A 22 -10.26 1.38 -30.27
CA ARG A 22 -9.21 1.23 -31.29
C ARG A 22 -9.71 1.67 -32.66
N ASP A 23 -10.96 1.32 -33.00
CA ASP A 23 -11.58 1.67 -34.27
C ASP A 23 -11.74 3.20 -34.43
N ASP A 24 -12.03 3.90 -33.33
CA ASP A 24 -12.20 5.36 -33.31
C ASP A 24 -11.01 6.09 -32.65
N ALA A 25 -9.82 5.49 -32.69
CA ALA A 25 -8.64 6.10 -32.08
C ALA A 25 -8.26 7.40 -32.82
N PRO A 26 -8.38 8.59 -32.20
CA PRO A 26 -8.04 9.83 -32.87
C PRO A 26 -6.53 9.88 -33.12
N LEU A 27 -6.14 10.16 -34.36
CA LEU A 27 -4.72 10.40 -34.67
C LEU A 27 -4.25 11.64 -33.92
N ALA A 28 -3.13 11.50 -33.21
CA ALA A 28 -2.46 12.63 -32.58
C ALA A 28 -2.02 13.63 -33.66
N SER A 29 -2.18 14.93 -33.39
CA SER A 29 -1.73 15.98 -34.31
C SER A 29 -0.20 16.01 -34.39
N GLY A 30 0.34 16.40 -35.55
CA GLY A 30 1.80 16.50 -35.73
C GLY A 30 2.47 17.48 -34.75
N ASP A 31 1.80 18.59 -34.43
CA ASP A 31 2.27 19.56 -33.43
C ASP A 31 2.34 18.96 -32.02
N TRP A 32 1.36 18.12 -31.65
CA TRP A 32 1.39 17.40 -30.38
C TRP A 32 2.55 16.41 -30.31
N LEU A 33 2.76 15.64 -31.38
CA LEU A 33 3.86 14.68 -31.47
C LEU A 33 5.23 15.36 -31.37
N ALA A 34 5.40 16.50 -32.06
CA ALA A 34 6.63 17.28 -32.01
C ALA A 34 6.93 17.82 -30.60
N ARG A 35 5.89 18.28 -29.87
CA ARG A 35 6.05 18.71 -28.47
C ARG A 35 6.39 17.55 -27.54
N MET A 36 5.72 16.40 -27.70
CA MET A 36 5.99 15.19 -26.93
C MET A 36 7.45 14.73 -27.13
N GLU A 37 7.93 14.71 -28.37
CA GLU A 37 9.31 14.37 -28.69
C GLU A 37 10.30 15.34 -28.04
N ALA A 38 10.06 16.64 -28.14
CA ALA A 38 10.90 17.65 -27.50
C ALA A 38 10.99 17.47 -25.98
N MET A 39 9.86 17.16 -25.32
CA MET A 39 9.85 16.84 -23.89
C MET A 39 10.63 15.57 -23.57
N ALA A 40 10.47 14.52 -24.39
CA ALA A 40 11.20 13.27 -24.20
C ALA A 40 12.71 13.47 -24.32
N LEU A 41 13.19 14.25 -25.30
CA LEU A 41 14.60 14.59 -25.43
C LEU A 41 15.12 15.43 -24.26
N ALA A 42 14.31 16.33 -23.72
CA ALA A 42 14.71 17.15 -22.57
C ALA A 42 14.91 16.33 -21.29
N GLU A 43 14.12 15.26 -21.11
CA GLU A 43 14.20 14.37 -19.95
C GLU A 43 15.17 13.20 -20.15
N GLN A 44 15.73 13.03 -21.36
CA GLN A 44 16.71 11.98 -21.59
C GLN A 44 17.93 12.18 -20.68
N PRO A 45 18.29 11.18 -19.86
CA PRO A 45 19.45 11.30 -19.00
C PRO A 45 20.69 11.47 -19.88
N VAL A 46 21.43 12.56 -19.66
CA VAL A 46 22.73 12.74 -20.28
C VAL A 46 23.60 11.55 -19.87
N PRO A 47 24.23 10.83 -20.82
CA PRO A 47 25.17 9.77 -20.49
C PRO A 47 26.24 10.33 -19.58
N ARG A 48 26.16 10.01 -18.29
CA ARG A 48 27.16 10.42 -17.32
C ARG A 48 28.41 9.65 -17.69
N ALA A 49 29.48 10.37 -18.06
CA ALA A 49 30.79 9.76 -18.22
C ALA A 49 31.03 8.85 -17.03
N VAL A 50 31.28 7.56 -17.28
CA VAL A 50 31.46 6.56 -16.24
C VAL A 50 32.69 6.99 -15.46
N SER A 51 32.48 7.67 -14.33
CA SER A 51 33.59 8.05 -13.47
C SER A 51 34.20 6.76 -12.98
N ARG A 52 35.52 6.61 -13.16
CA ARG A 52 36.30 5.50 -12.61
C ARG A 52 35.80 5.20 -11.20
N PRO A 53 35.42 3.95 -10.87
CA PRO A 53 34.84 3.63 -9.58
C PRO A 53 35.77 4.14 -8.48
N VAL A 54 35.28 5.11 -7.71
CA VAL A 54 35.94 5.53 -6.47
C VAL A 54 35.84 4.31 -5.55
N PRO A 55 36.92 3.90 -4.87
CA PRO A 55 36.82 2.80 -3.91
C PRO A 55 35.74 3.15 -2.90
N GLU A 56 34.63 2.41 -2.91
CA GLU A 56 33.59 2.58 -1.93
C GLU A 56 34.21 2.36 -0.55
N ARG A 57 34.12 3.39 0.31
CA ARG A 57 34.41 3.20 1.73
C ARG A 57 33.49 2.10 2.20
N ARG A 58 34.05 0.97 2.65
CA ARG A 58 33.33 -0.15 3.26
C ARG A 58 32.21 0.39 4.14
N SER A 59 30.99 0.37 3.62
CA SER A 59 29.85 0.85 4.37
C SER A 59 29.58 -0.18 5.46
N GLY A 60 29.29 0.25 6.69
CA GLY A 60 28.94 -0.70 7.75
C GLY A 60 27.69 -1.48 7.36
N TRP A 61 27.59 -2.75 7.77
CA TRP A 61 26.49 -3.67 7.45
C TRP A 61 25.07 -3.07 7.52
N LEU A 62 24.84 -2.16 8.48
CA LEU A 62 23.57 -1.42 8.62
C LEU A 62 23.24 -0.51 7.44
N ARG A 63 24.23 0.19 6.87
CA ARG A 63 24.03 1.05 5.70
C ARG A 63 23.74 0.23 4.45
N GLU A 64 24.36 -0.93 4.34
CA GLU A 64 24.16 -1.86 3.24
C GLU A 64 22.75 -2.48 3.29
N ALA A 65 22.31 -2.90 4.49
CA ALA A 65 20.94 -3.35 4.73
C ALA A 65 19.91 -2.25 4.42
N LEU A 66 20.13 -1.03 4.92
CA LEU A 66 19.25 0.11 4.65
C LEU A 66 19.21 0.50 3.17
N GLY A 67 20.34 0.37 2.46
CA GLY A 67 20.41 0.59 1.01
C GLY A 67 19.52 -0.38 0.23
N GLN A 68 19.47 -1.66 0.63
CA GLN A 68 18.59 -2.66 0.02
C GLN A 68 17.10 -2.43 0.32
N LEU A 69 16.79 -1.83 1.48
CA LEU A 69 15.42 -1.50 1.90
C LEU A 69 14.85 -0.24 1.23
N GLY A 70 15.61 0.43 0.36
CA GLY A 70 15.19 1.65 -0.35
C GLY A 70 15.90 2.93 0.11
N GLY A 71 16.87 2.83 1.03
CA GLY A 71 17.71 3.95 1.47
C GLY A 71 16.98 4.95 2.36
N TRP A 72 17.30 6.24 2.18
CA TRP A 72 16.74 7.34 2.97
C TRP A 72 15.19 7.43 2.98
N PRO A 73 14.45 7.22 1.87
CA PRO A 73 12.99 7.27 1.91
C PRO A 73 12.36 6.17 2.78
N ALA A 74 12.98 4.98 2.87
CA ALA A 74 12.50 3.93 3.77
C ALA A 74 12.61 4.33 5.25
N MET A 75 13.68 5.06 5.62
CA MET A 75 13.84 5.61 6.96
C MET A 75 12.86 6.72 7.27
N ALA A 76 12.54 7.57 6.28
CA ALA A 76 11.51 8.59 6.43
C ALA A 76 10.13 7.95 6.67
N GLY A 77 9.80 6.88 5.95
CA GLY A 77 8.57 6.11 6.17
C GLY A 77 8.51 5.44 7.54
N LEU A 78 9.62 4.84 8.00
CA LEU A 78 9.71 4.21 9.32
C LEU A 78 9.56 5.24 10.46
N ALA A 79 10.20 6.40 10.32
CA ALA A 79 10.04 7.50 11.28
C ALA A 79 8.59 8.02 11.32
N ALA A 80 7.96 8.20 10.16
CA ALA A 80 6.56 8.60 10.06
C ALA A 80 5.62 7.55 10.68
N ALA A 81 5.88 6.25 10.47
CA ALA A 81 5.11 5.18 11.09
C ALA A 81 5.25 5.15 12.62
N CYS A 82 6.44 5.41 13.17
CA CYS A 82 6.63 5.55 14.62
C CYS A 82 5.84 6.74 15.18
N VAL A 83 5.88 7.90 14.52
CA VAL A 83 5.11 9.09 14.94
C VAL A 83 3.61 8.84 14.86
N ALA A 84 3.15 8.19 13.79
CA ALA A 84 1.75 7.80 13.64
C ALA A 84 1.32 6.80 14.71
N GLY A 85 2.16 5.81 15.05
CA GLY A 85 1.90 4.86 16.13
C GLY A 85 1.79 5.54 17.49
N VAL A 86 2.67 6.50 17.80
CA VAL A 86 2.58 7.30 19.03
C VAL A 86 1.31 8.13 19.05
N TRP A 87 0.93 8.75 17.93
CA TRP A 87 -0.29 9.54 17.84
C TRP A 87 -1.55 8.69 18.04
N LEU A 88 -1.62 7.54 17.37
CA LEU A 88 -2.73 6.59 17.51
C LEU A 88 -2.80 5.97 18.91
N GLY A 89 -1.66 5.70 19.55
CA GLY A 89 -1.61 5.18 20.92
C GLY A 89 -1.96 6.23 21.99
N ALA A 90 -1.60 7.49 21.75
CA ALA A 90 -1.93 8.59 22.66
C ALA A 90 -3.41 8.98 22.61
N VAL A 91 -4.05 8.80 21.44
CA VAL A 91 -5.51 8.99 21.26
C VAL A 91 -6.23 7.64 21.45
N ALA A 92 -5.75 6.78 22.36
CA ALA A 92 -6.51 5.63 22.79
C ALA A 92 -7.88 6.12 23.29
N PRO A 93 -9.01 5.69 22.70
CA PRO A 93 -10.32 6.03 23.21
C PRO A 93 -10.40 5.49 24.63
N SER A 94 -10.43 6.38 25.63
CA SER A 94 -10.57 6.04 27.05
C SER A 94 -11.87 5.30 27.37
N ASP A 95 -12.76 5.15 26.39
CA ASP A 95 -14.16 4.84 26.60
C ASP A 95 -14.60 3.52 25.96
N TRP A 96 -13.69 2.67 25.45
CA TRP A 96 -14.14 1.31 25.07
C TRP A 96 -14.47 0.46 26.30
N THR A 97 -13.81 0.70 27.43
CA THR A 97 -14.14 0.03 28.71
C THR A 97 -15.49 0.44 29.31
N GLY A 98 -16.20 1.43 28.73
CA GLY A 98 -17.56 1.80 29.12
C GLY A 98 -18.67 1.19 28.26
N MET A 99 -18.36 0.72 27.04
CA MET A 99 -19.36 0.19 26.10
C MET A 99 -19.60 -1.33 26.26
N GLY A 100 -18.75 -2.03 27.03
CA GLY A 100 -18.82 -3.48 27.22
C GLY A 100 -19.36 -3.96 28.56
N THR A 101 -19.45 -3.11 29.58
CA THR A 101 -19.73 -3.53 30.97
C THR A 101 -21.11 -3.09 31.42
N THR A 102 -22.14 -3.52 30.69
CA THR A 102 -23.40 -3.84 31.37
C THR A 102 -23.28 -5.30 31.79
N ASP A 103 -22.95 -5.50 33.06
CA ASP A 103 -22.70 -6.79 33.72
C ASP A 103 -23.81 -7.84 33.42
N SER A 104 -25.03 -7.37 33.11
CA SER A 104 -26.18 -8.17 32.71
C SER A 104 -26.08 -8.79 31.31
N LEU A 105 -25.42 -8.15 30.34
CA LEU A 105 -25.30 -8.69 28.97
C LEU A 105 -24.16 -9.72 28.86
N ILE A 106 -23.10 -9.58 29.67
CA ILE A 106 -22.01 -10.56 29.72
C ILE A 106 -22.45 -11.82 30.47
N SER A 107 -23.19 -11.67 31.58
CA SER A 107 -23.72 -12.81 32.33
C SER A 107 -24.74 -13.63 31.53
N ALA A 108 -25.49 -13.03 30.61
CA ALA A 108 -26.39 -13.75 29.69
C ALA A 108 -25.66 -14.44 28.52
N ALA A 109 -24.42 -14.05 28.23
CA ALA A 109 -23.65 -14.59 27.11
C ALA A 109 -22.78 -15.81 27.49
N GLU A 110 -22.59 -16.09 28.78
CA GLU A 110 -21.86 -17.28 29.22
C GLU A 110 -22.76 -18.54 29.19
N PRO A 111 -22.35 -19.64 28.54
CA PRO A 111 -23.16 -20.85 28.48
C PRO A 111 -23.37 -21.55 29.84
N ALA A 112 -22.56 -21.24 30.86
CA ALA A 112 -22.69 -21.82 32.20
C ALA A 112 -23.88 -21.24 32.97
N SER A 113 -24.10 -19.92 32.91
CA SER A 113 -25.20 -19.24 33.60
C SER A 113 -26.56 -19.48 32.92
N ALA A 114 -26.58 -19.77 31.61
CA ALA A 114 -27.80 -20.12 30.88
C ALA A 114 -28.49 -21.39 31.42
N TYR A 115 -27.73 -22.34 31.98
CA TYR A 115 -28.28 -23.55 32.60
C TYR A 115 -28.99 -23.26 33.93
N ASP A 116 -28.47 -22.34 34.74
CA ASP A 116 -29.11 -21.95 36.01
C ASP A 116 -30.43 -21.20 35.77
N TYR A 117 -30.51 -20.36 34.73
CA TYR A 117 -31.78 -19.72 34.33
C TYR A 117 -32.81 -20.74 33.84
N ALA A 118 -32.40 -21.74 33.07
CA ALA A 118 -33.30 -22.81 32.62
C ALA A 118 -33.80 -23.70 33.78
N MET A 119 -33.03 -23.87 34.86
CA MET A 119 -33.47 -24.62 36.05
C MET A 119 -34.33 -23.79 37.01
N LEU A 120 -34.11 -22.48 37.10
CA LEU A 120 -34.88 -21.59 37.97
C LEU A 120 -36.24 -21.16 37.39
N GLY A 121 -36.50 -21.42 36.10
CA GLY A 121 -37.81 -21.25 35.49
C GLY A 121 -38.32 -19.80 35.45
N LEU A 122 -37.39 -18.84 35.38
CA LEU A 122 -37.66 -17.40 35.25
C LEU A 122 -37.32 -16.92 33.84
#